data_AF-A0A0Q5VKG2-F1
#
_entry.id   AF-A0A0Q5VKG2-F1
#
_cell.length_a   1.000
_cell.length_b   1.000
_cell.length_c   1.000
_cell.angle_alpha   90.00
_cell.angle_beta   90.00
_cell.angle_gamma   90.00
#
_symmetry.space_group_name_H-M   'P 1'
#
loop_
_entity.id
_entity.type
_entity.pdbx_description
1 polymer ?
#
loop_
_entity_poly.entity_id
_entity_poly.type
_entity_poly.pdbx_seq_one_letter_code
_entity_poly.pdbx_strand_id
1 'polypeptide(L)'
;MTDVRALLHDLSADAPTGHGAATADRVVAVHRAQDRRRRGWAAVAVAVALVVAGTPALLDAVRPADGAVAAAPGDADLGLYDVPTRGSWAGDAELVEQALAADWDDGTATAVDPPAGTRRVVFVGDVLGGQAWALVLGRVDGQTWSTWFVDVTPEDGITWQRASGPDRSFPDTPMGLVDTAGEQGRVVVVASPDDEVRFRAGAGETGYRTTQTVDGIAVAVVPTPESPATVAAFQVLRDGAVVYDQPPQRFDSTALPGDQPAAVPPADAPPDAEFGRRMVDCLLPLGWDVSVLGEGYDHRLQPGQDATAYDAAVESCLLRTGYR
;
A
#
# COMPACT_ATOMS: atom_id res chain seq x y z
N MET A 1 1.74 13.25 43.64
CA MET A 1 1.89 11.80 43.40
C MET A 1 0.52 11.19 43.59
N THR A 2 -0.16 10.85 42.49
CA THR A 2 -1.50 10.28 42.52
C THR A 2 -1.43 8.87 43.08
N ASP A 3 -2.22 8.60 44.12
CA ASP A 3 -2.26 7.29 44.77
C ASP A 3 -2.88 6.27 43.82
N VAL A 4 -2.04 5.38 43.29
CA VAL A 4 -2.41 4.29 42.39
C VAL A 4 -3.51 3.43 43.01
N ARG A 5 -3.56 3.33 44.35
CA ARG A 5 -4.58 2.57 45.06
C ARG A 5 -5.96 3.22 44.97
N ALA A 6 -6.03 4.55 45.04
CA ALA A 6 -7.27 5.29 44.88
C ALA A 6 -7.80 5.19 43.44
N LEU A 7 -6.89 5.27 42.45
CA LEU A 7 -7.25 5.13 41.04
C LEU A 7 -7.79 3.73 40.71
N LEU A 8 -7.18 2.68 41.27
CA LEU A 8 -7.64 1.30 41.09
C LEU A 8 -8.97 1.04 41.80
N HIS A 9 -9.22 1.71 42.93
CA HIS A 9 -10.48 1.59 43.66
C HIS A 9 -11.64 2.25 42.90
N ASP A 10 -11.42 3.42 42.27
CA ASP A 10 -12.41 4.09 41.42
C ASP A 10 -12.73 3.25 40.17
N LEU A 11 -11.70 2.73 39.49
CA LEU A 11 -11.89 1.89 38.30
C LEU A 11 -12.66 0.60 38.59
N SER A 12 -12.60 0.09 39.83
CA SER A 12 -13.36 -1.09 40.25
C SER A 12 -14.84 -0.80 40.56
N ALA A 13 -15.17 0.46 40.88
CA ALA A 13 -16.54 0.86 41.21
C ALA A 13 -17.40 1.04 39.94
N ASP A 14 -16.79 1.44 38.83
CA ASP A 14 -17.47 1.66 37.54
C ASP A 14 -17.53 0.42 36.63
N ALA A 15 -16.96 -0.71 37.05
CA ALA A 15 -17.00 -1.92 36.24
C ALA A 15 -18.40 -2.58 36.30
N PRO A 16 -19.09 -2.77 35.16
CA PRO A 16 -20.41 -3.41 35.13
C PRO A 16 -20.34 -4.82 35.73
N THR A 17 -21.17 -5.06 36.75
CA THR A 17 -21.26 -6.31 37.49
C THR A 17 -21.91 -7.40 36.63
N GLY A 18 -21.12 -8.02 35.76
CA GLY A 18 -21.65 -9.09 34.90
C GLY A 18 -20.66 -10.05 34.25
N HIS A 19 -19.36 -9.77 34.21
CA HIS A 19 -18.42 -10.56 33.37
C HIS A 19 -17.18 -11.09 34.12
N GLY A 20 -17.23 -11.16 35.46
CA GLY A 20 -16.05 -11.41 36.31
C GLY A 20 -15.24 -12.68 35.99
N ALA A 21 -15.90 -13.79 35.64
CA ALA A 21 -15.21 -15.04 35.32
C ALA A 21 -14.49 -14.99 33.96
N ALA A 22 -15.17 -14.48 32.92
CA ALA A 22 -14.62 -14.42 31.56
C ALA A 22 -13.45 -13.42 31.45
N THR A 23 -13.48 -12.33 32.23
CA THR A 23 -12.38 -11.35 32.26
C THR A 23 -11.15 -11.89 33.00
N ALA A 24 -11.34 -12.64 34.08
CA ALA A 24 -10.24 -13.29 34.80
C ALA A 24 -9.51 -14.32 33.91
N ASP A 25 -10.27 -15.13 33.17
CA ASP A 25 -9.69 -16.12 32.24
C ASP A 25 -8.92 -15.45 31.10
N ARG A 26 -9.41 -14.30 30.60
CA ARG A 26 -8.72 -13.52 29.55
C ARG A 26 -7.42 -12.91 30.06
N VAL A 27 -7.40 -12.38 31.28
CA VAL A 27 -6.18 -11.84 31.91
C VAL A 27 -5.15 -12.94 32.14
N VAL A 28 -5.56 -14.12 32.62
CA VAL A 28 -4.67 -15.28 32.80
C VAL A 28 -4.12 -15.78 31.47
N ALA A 29 -4.93 -15.80 30.41
CA ALA A 29 -4.50 -16.18 29.07
C ALA A 29 -3.45 -15.21 28.49
N VAL A 30 -3.68 -13.90 28.64
CA VAL A 30 -2.74 -12.85 28.22
C VAL A 30 -1.44 -12.95 29.01
N HIS A 31 -1.51 -13.16 30.33
CA HIS A 31 -0.30 -13.25 31.15
C HIS A 31 0.54 -14.49 30.81
N ARG A 32 -0.10 -15.66 30.56
CA ARG A 32 0.60 -16.88 30.09
C ARG A 32 1.19 -16.74 28.68
N ALA A 33 0.62 -15.89 27.82
CA ALA A 33 1.18 -15.60 26.50
C ALA A 33 2.41 -14.67 26.61
N GLN A 34 2.36 -13.67 27.48
CA GLN A 34 3.49 -12.77 27.74
C GLN A 34 4.67 -13.48 28.41
N ASP A 35 4.41 -14.40 29.33
CA ASP A 35 5.46 -15.16 30.03
C ASP A 35 6.23 -16.10 29.09
N ARG A 36 5.54 -16.70 28.10
CA ARG A 36 6.19 -17.49 27.04
C ARG A 36 7.09 -16.63 26.15
N ARG A 37 6.70 -15.39 25.87
CA ARG A 37 7.53 -14.45 25.10
C ARG A 37 8.77 -14.03 25.88
N ARG A 38 8.67 -13.73 27.18
CA ARG A 38 9.82 -13.30 28.00
C ARG A 38 10.91 -14.38 28.14
N ARG A 39 10.54 -15.67 28.16
CA ARG A 39 11.51 -16.77 28.26
C ARG A 39 12.30 -17.01 26.95
N GLY A 40 11.81 -16.52 25.80
CA GLY A 40 12.53 -16.63 24.52
C GLY A 40 13.72 -15.66 24.37
N TRP A 41 13.74 -14.57 25.13
CA TRP A 41 14.75 -13.51 24.96
C TRP A 41 16.10 -13.79 25.64
N ALA A 42 16.18 -14.81 26.50
CA ALA A 42 17.45 -15.19 27.14
C ALA A 42 18.43 -15.91 26.17
N ALA A 43 17.94 -16.46 25.05
CA ALA A 43 18.77 -17.17 24.09
C ALA A 43 19.52 -16.25 23.10
N VAL A 44 18.98 -15.07 22.80
CA VAL A 44 19.53 -14.16 21.77
C VAL A 44 20.77 -13.40 22.28
N ALA A 45 20.86 -13.10 23.58
CA ALA A 45 21.99 -12.37 24.14
C ALA A 45 23.32 -13.16 24.10
N VAL A 46 23.28 -14.49 24.11
CA VAL A 46 24.49 -15.34 24.08
C VAL A 46 25.08 -15.42 22.67
N ALA A 47 24.26 -15.36 21.62
CA ALA A 47 24.72 -15.45 20.23
C ALA A 47 25.49 -14.19 19.78
N VAL A 48 25.06 -13.00 20.21
CA VAL A 48 25.71 -11.72 19.85
C VAL A 48 27.11 -11.60 20.48
N ALA A 49 27.32 -12.15 21.69
CA ALA A 49 28.62 -12.09 22.35
C ALA A 49 29.71 -12.93 21.66
N LEU A 50 29.34 -14.01 20.95
CA LEU A 50 30.31 -14.85 20.23
C LEU A 50 30.76 -14.24 18.89
N VAL A 51 29.93 -13.42 18.25
CA VAL A 51 30.28 -12.79 16.96
C VAL A 51 31.26 -11.63 17.15
N VAL A 52 31.17 -10.89 18.27
CA VAL A 52 32.05 -9.73 18.53
C VAL A 52 33.48 -10.13 18.93
N ALA A 53 33.69 -11.35 19.45
CA ALA A 53 35.01 -11.81 19.89
C ALA A 53 35.88 -12.44 18.78
N GLY A 54 35.34 -12.68 17.57
CA GLY A 54 36.01 -13.44 16.51
C GLY A 54 36.70 -12.64 15.39
N THR A 55 36.54 -11.32 15.34
CA THR A 55 36.86 -10.53 14.14
C THR A 55 38.05 -9.55 14.24
N PRO A 56 39.28 -9.97 14.60
CA PRO A 56 40.46 -9.18 14.21
C PRO A 56 41.45 -9.91 13.28
N ALA A 57 41.15 -11.10 12.76
CA ALA A 57 42.15 -11.91 12.02
C ALA A 57 41.93 -12.06 10.49
N LEU A 58 40.88 -11.48 9.89
CA LEU A 58 40.55 -11.70 8.47
C LEU A 58 40.75 -10.48 7.54
N LEU A 59 41.31 -9.37 8.05
CA LEU A 59 41.47 -8.14 7.26
C LEU A 59 42.76 -8.07 6.41
N ASP A 60 43.66 -9.06 6.49
CA ASP A 60 44.96 -9.03 5.79
C ASP A 60 45.00 -9.81 4.45
N ALA A 61 43.88 -10.35 3.96
CA ALA A 61 43.87 -11.23 2.78
C ALA A 61 43.43 -10.57 1.46
N VAL A 62 43.14 -9.27 1.41
CA VAL A 62 42.68 -8.62 0.15
C VAL A 62 43.87 -7.98 -0.58
N ARG A 63 44.59 -8.84 -1.31
CA ARG A 63 45.54 -8.45 -2.35
C ARG A 63 44.75 -8.22 -3.65
N PRO A 64 44.90 -7.08 -4.36
CA PRO A 64 44.22 -6.88 -5.62
C PRO A 64 44.85 -7.81 -6.67
N ALA A 65 44.08 -8.76 -7.19
CA ALA A 65 44.43 -9.48 -8.39
C ALA A 65 43.88 -8.71 -9.59
N ASP A 66 44.79 -8.17 -10.41
CA ASP A 66 44.48 -7.59 -11.71
C ASP A 66 43.97 -8.70 -12.64
N GLY A 67 42.65 -8.81 -12.71
CA GLY A 67 41.96 -9.77 -13.57
C GLY A 67 40.49 -9.41 -13.60
N ALA A 68 40.12 -8.46 -14.47
CA ALA A 68 38.74 -8.14 -14.77
C ALA A 68 38.07 -9.35 -15.43
N VAL A 69 37.51 -10.23 -14.60
CA VAL A 69 36.54 -11.23 -15.03
C VAL A 69 35.28 -10.45 -15.41
N ALA A 70 34.88 -10.54 -16.67
CA ALA A 70 33.60 -10.02 -17.12
C ALA A 70 32.52 -10.57 -16.19
N ALA A 71 31.84 -9.68 -15.47
CA ALA A 71 30.67 -10.06 -14.69
C ALA A 71 29.71 -10.78 -15.63
N ALA A 72 29.35 -12.02 -15.29
CA ALA A 72 28.24 -12.69 -15.96
C ALA A 72 27.03 -11.74 -15.93
N PRO A 73 26.18 -11.72 -16.97
CA PRO A 73 24.93 -10.97 -16.89
C PRO A 73 24.22 -11.43 -15.62
N GLY A 74 24.17 -10.54 -14.62
CA GLY A 74 23.50 -10.83 -13.37
C GLY A 74 22.05 -11.17 -13.69
N ASP A 75 21.50 -12.15 -12.97
CA ASP A 75 20.07 -12.39 -12.97
C ASP A 75 19.40 -11.02 -12.85
N ALA A 76 18.78 -10.57 -13.93
CA ALA A 76 18.06 -9.31 -13.91
C ALA A 76 16.97 -9.51 -12.85
N ASP A 77 17.00 -8.69 -11.80
CA ASP A 77 15.96 -8.69 -10.77
C ASP A 77 14.61 -8.73 -11.49
N LEU A 78 13.91 -9.87 -11.34
CA LEU A 78 12.63 -10.08 -11.98
C LEU A 78 11.63 -9.19 -11.26
N GLY A 79 11.25 -8.09 -11.89
CA GLY A 79 10.21 -7.22 -11.37
C GLY A 79 8.86 -7.95 -11.31
N LEU A 80 7.90 -7.35 -10.62
CA LEU A 80 6.52 -7.84 -10.49
C LEU A 80 5.85 -8.19 -11.83
N TYR A 81 6.29 -7.57 -12.93
CA TYR A 81 5.75 -7.88 -14.27
C TYR A 81 6.17 -9.26 -14.78
N ASP A 82 7.33 -9.76 -14.37
CA ASP A 82 7.95 -10.97 -14.90
C ASP A 82 7.71 -12.19 -13.99
N VAL A 83 7.10 -12.00 -12.82
CA VAL A 83 6.72 -13.10 -11.91
C VAL A 83 5.42 -13.77 -12.33
N PRO A 84 5.21 -15.06 -12.02
CA PRO A 84 3.94 -15.74 -12.26
C PRO A 84 2.77 -15.08 -11.55
N THR A 85 1.54 -15.33 -12.03
CA THR A 85 0.32 -14.97 -11.31
C THR A 85 0.26 -15.68 -9.96
N ARG A 86 -0.12 -14.95 -8.92
CA ARG A 86 -0.18 -15.44 -7.52
C ARG A 86 -1.53 -15.15 -6.88
N GLY A 87 -1.74 -15.68 -5.68
CA GLY A 87 -3.00 -15.58 -4.95
C GLY A 87 -3.82 -16.86 -4.99
N SER A 88 -4.92 -16.88 -4.24
CA SER A 88 -5.73 -18.09 -4.03
C SER A 88 -6.40 -18.63 -5.28
N TRP A 89 -6.53 -17.82 -6.34
CA TRP A 89 -7.13 -18.20 -7.62
C TRP A 89 -6.16 -18.17 -8.79
N ALA A 90 -4.85 -18.11 -8.55
CA ALA A 90 -3.85 -18.09 -9.62
C ALA A 90 -3.88 -19.31 -10.55
N GLY A 91 -4.42 -20.44 -10.07
CA GLY A 91 -4.62 -21.66 -10.87
C GLY A 91 -5.92 -21.70 -11.66
N ASP A 92 -6.81 -20.73 -11.48
CA ASP A 92 -8.08 -20.62 -12.21
C ASP A 92 -7.87 -19.83 -13.49
N ALA A 93 -7.63 -20.56 -14.59
CA ALA A 93 -7.32 -19.96 -15.89
C ALA A 93 -8.47 -19.06 -16.41
N GLU A 94 -9.73 -19.41 -16.10
CA GLU A 94 -10.88 -18.63 -16.54
C GLU A 94 -10.93 -17.29 -15.82
N LEU A 95 -10.74 -17.27 -14.50
CA LEU A 95 -10.71 -16.04 -13.72
C LEU A 95 -9.51 -15.15 -14.07
N VAL A 96 -8.34 -15.76 -14.31
CA VAL A 96 -7.16 -15.03 -14.78
C VAL A 96 -7.42 -14.38 -16.14
N GLU A 97 -8.05 -15.09 -17.09
CA GLU A 97 -8.40 -14.55 -18.40
C GLU A 97 -9.44 -13.43 -18.30
N GLN A 98 -10.46 -13.59 -17.46
CA GLN A 98 -11.45 -12.54 -17.18
C GLN A 98 -10.80 -11.28 -16.59
N ALA A 99 -9.91 -11.42 -15.61
CA ALA A 99 -9.19 -10.30 -15.01
C ALA A 99 -8.27 -9.60 -16.02
N LEU A 100 -7.63 -10.37 -16.91
CA LEU A 100 -6.77 -9.83 -17.97
C LEU A 100 -7.57 -9.00 -19.00
N ALA A 101 -8.80 -9.44 -19.28
CA ALA A 101 -9.73 -8.81 -20.21
C ALA A 101 -10.53 -7.64 -19.60
N ALA A 102 -10.40 -7.40 -18.29
CA ALA A 102 -11.10 -6.30 -17.62
C ALA A 102 -10.79 -4.94 -18.26
N ASP A 103 -11.76 -4.02 -18.15
CA ASP A 103 -11.71 -2.72 -18.83
C ASP A 103 -10.84 -1.73 -18.06
N TRP A 104 -9.83 -1.19 -18.74
CA TRP A 104 -8.92 -0.18 -18.18
C TRP A 104 -9.45 1.25 -18.37
N ASP A 105 -10.45 1.45 -19.24
CA ASP A 105 -10.99 2.78 -19.56
C ASP A 105 -11.64 3.44 -18.34
N ASP A 106 -11.08 4.57 -17.92
CA ASP A 106 -11.60 5.34 -16.79
C ASP A 106 -12.61 6.42 -17.17
N GLY A 107 -13.04 6.42 -18.44
CA GLY A 107 -13.95 7.41 -18.99
C GLY A 107 -13.29 8.79 -19.14
N THR A 108 -11.97 8.89 -18.91
CA THR A 108 -11.22 10.14 -19.09
C THR A 108 -10.52 10.17 -20.45
N ALA A 109 -10.34 11.37 -21.01
CA ALA A 109 -9.59 11.53 -22.26
C ALA A 109 -8.11 11.12 -22.15
N THR A 110 -7.62 10.93 -20.93
CA THR A 110 -6.26 10.49 -20.59
C THR A 110 -6.19 9.03 -20.17
N ALA A 111 -7.27 8.26 -20.37
CA ALA A 111 -7.32 6.84 -20.04
C ALA A 111 -6.14 6.10 -20.66
N VAL A 112 -5.41 5.37 -19.83
CA VAL A 112 -4.34 4.49 -20.28
C VAL A 112 -4.91 3.10 -20.45
N ASP A 113 -4.93 2.62 -21.69
CA ASP A 113 -5.33 1.26 -22.03
C ASP A 113 -4.15 0.47 -22.63
N PRO A 114 -3.42 -0.32 -21.81
CA PRO A 114 -2.32 -1.13 -22.33
C PRO A 114 -2.81 -2.20 -23.31
N PRO A 115 -2.10 -2.42 -24.44
CA PRO A 115 -2.47 -3.45 -25.40
C PRO A 115 -2.59 -4.82 -24.72
N ALA A 116 -3.65 -5.58 -25.02
CA ALA A 116 -3.96 -6.84 -24.34
C ALA A 116 -2.78 -7.82 -24.26
N GLY A 117 -1.97 -7.95 -25.32
CA GLY A 117 -0.79 -8.83 -25.33
C GLY A 117 0.32 -8.46 -24.34
N THR A 118 0.30 -7.21 -23.85
CA THR A 118 1.24 -6.68 -22.85
C THR A 118 0.68 -6.75 -21.43
N ARG A 119 -0.58 -7.13 -21.25
CA ARG A 119 -1.17 -7.22 -19.91
C ARG A 119 -0.73 -8.51 -19.21
N ARG A 120 -0.60 -8.47 -17.88
CA ARG A 120 -0.23 -9.60 -17.02
C ARG A 120 -0.98 -9.49 -15.70
N VAL A 121 -1.66 -10.56 -15.29
CA VAL A 121 -2.26 -10.65 -13.96
C VAL A 121 -1.16 -11.09 -13.00
N VAL A 122 -0.82 -10.25 -12.02
CA VAL A 122 0.23 -10.58 -11.04
C VAL A 122 -0.35 -11.09 -9.72
N PHE A 123 -1.61 -10.76 -9.45
CA PHE A 123 -2.38 -11.28 -8.33
C PHE A 123 -3.84 -11.47 -8.75
N VAL A 124 -4.43 -12.59 -8.34
CA VAL A 124 -5.87 -12.80 -8.32
C VAL A 124 -6.25 -13.71 -7.16
N GLY A 125 -7.25 -13.32 -6.38
CA GLY A 125 -7.72 -14.15 -5.29
C GLY A 125 -8.85 -13.56 -4.47
N ASP A 126 -9.38 -14.42 -3.60
CA ASP A 126 -10.31 -14.08 -2.54
C ASP A 126 -9.66 -13.17 -1.49
N VAL A 127 -10.36 -12.11 -1.14
CA VAL A 127 -10.09 -11.26 0.01
C VAL A 127 -11.20 -11.44 1.05
N LEU A 128 -10.78 -11.46 2.32
CA LEU A 128 -11.63 -11.70 3.49
C LEU A 128 -13.04 -11.10 3.35
N GLY A 129 -14.04 -11.98 3.33
CA GLY A 129 -15.44 -11.58 3.06
C GLY A 129 -15.95 -12.01 1.69
N GLY A 130 -15.19 -12.81 0.94
CA GLY A 130 -15.63 -13.43 -0.32
C GLY A 130 -15.56 -12.52 -1.53
N GLN A 131 -14.88 -11.37 -1.42
CA GLN A 131 -14.65 -10.48 -2.56
C GLN A 131 -13.49 -10.98 -3.39
N ALA A 132 -13.59 -10.84 -4.71
CA ALA A 132 -12.51 -11.14 -5.64
C ALA A 132 -11.68 -9.89 -5.90
N TRP A 133 -10.35 -9.96 -5.77
CA TRP A 133 -9.47 -8.85 -6.13
C TRP A 133 -8.42 -9.33 -7.14
N ALA A 134 -8.03 -8.46 -8.07
CA ALA A 134 -6.98 -8.71 -9.03
C ALA A 134 -6.09 -7.48 -9.23
N LEU A 135 -4.79 -7.70 -9.40
CA LEU A 135 -3.83 -6.68 -9.82
C LEU A 135 -3.33 -7.05 -11.22
N VAL A 136 -3.51 -6.13 -12.17
CA VAL A 136 -3.10 -6.31 -13.55
C VAL A 136 -2.08 -5.24 -13.91
N LEU A 137 -0.96 -5.68 -14.48
CA LEU A 137 0.07 -4.82 -15.03
C LEU A 137 -0.04 -4.81 -16.57
N GLY A 138 0.29 -3.70 -17.21
CA GLY A 138 0.36 -3.57 -18.66
C GLY A 138 1.52 -2.68 -19.09
N ARG A 139 1.93 -2.73 -20.37
CA ARG A 139 3.01 -1.87 -20.88
C ARG A 139 2.53 -1.00 -22.03
N VAL A 140 2.81 0.30 -21.94
CA VAL A 140 2.57 1.29 -23.00
C VAL A 140 3.86 2.05 -23.22
N ASP A 141 4.38 2.06 -24.45
CA ASP A 141 5.63 2.73 -24.82
C ASP A 141 6.84 2.38 -23.92
N GLY A 142 6.89 1.13 -23.46
CA GLY A 142 7.95 0.62 -22.58
C GLY A 142 7.78 0.98 -21.10
N GLN A 143 6.78 1.79 -20.74
CA GLN A 143 6.41 2.10 -19.36
C GLN A 143 5.42 1.05 -18.84
N THR A 144 5.66 0.54 -17.63
CA THR A 144 4.69 -0.34 -16.94
C THR A 144 3.65 0.50 -16.21
N TRP A 145 2.40 0.06 -16.33
CA TRP A 145 1.22 0.61 -15.68
C TRP A 145 0.54 -0.50 -14.86
N SER A 146 -0.14 -0.13 -13.80
CA SER A 146 -0.85 -1.05 -12.89
C SER A 146 -2.25 -0.55 -12.61
N THR A 147 -3.21 -1.45 -12.50
CA THR A 147 -4.55 -1.13 -12.00
C THR A 147 -5.09 -2.29 -11.18
N TRP A 148 -5.93 -1.95 -10.19
CA TRP A 148 -6.62 -2.92 -9.37
C TRP A 148 -8.05 -3.11 -9.84
N PHE A 149 -8.48 -4.36 -9.90
CA PHE A 149 -9.86 -4.75 -10.13
C PHE A 149 -10.43 -5.48 -8.91
N VAL A 150 -11.71 -5.27 -8.67
CA VAL A 150 -12.46 -5.88 -7.57
C VAL A 150 -13.82 -6.34 -8.06
N ASP A 151 -14.33 -7.41 -7.47
CA ASP A 151 -15.73 -7.80 -7.56
C ASP A 151 -16.45 -7.35 -6.29
N VAL A 152 -17.42 -6.45 -6.46
CA VAL A 152 -18.25 -5.92 -5.36
C VAL A 152 -19.65 -6.53 -5.34
N THR A 153 -20.02 -7.32 -6.36
CA THR A 153 -21.35 -7.92 -6.51
C THR A 153 -21.23 -9.42 -6.83
N PRO A 154 -20.77 -10.25 -5.89
CA PRO A 154 -20.48 -11.65 -6.14
C PRO A 154 -21.72 -12.53 -6.42
N GLU A 155 -22.94 -11.98 -6.26
CA GLU A 155 -24.19 -12.74 -6.41
C GLU A 155 -24.46 -13.19 -7.86
N ASP A 156 -23.93 -12.49 -8.87
CA ASP A 156 -24.15 -12.76 -10.29
C ASP A 156 -22.93 -13.39 -11.00
N GLY A 157 -21.97 -13.87 -10.21
CA GLY A 157 -20.64 -14.25 -10.69
C GLY A 157 -19.68 -13.06 -10.69
N ILE A 158 -18.43 -13.31 -11.06
CA ILE A 158 -17.36 -12.32 -10.94
C ILE A 158 -17.50 -11.26 -12.03
N THR A 159 -17.72 -10.02 -11.62
CA THR A 159 -17.69 -8.86 -12.49
C THR A 159 -16.56 -7.94 -12.06
N TRP A 160 -15.50 -7.88 -12.86
CA TRP A 160 -14.34 -7.04 -12.56
C TRP A 160 -14.66 -5.57 -12.75
N GLN A 161 -14.66 -4.82 -11.64
CA GLN A 161 -14.77 -3.38 -11.63
C GLN A 161 -13.46 -2.77 -11.18
N ARG A 162 -13.05 -1.67 -11.80
CA ARG A 162 -11.80 -1.03 -11.43
C ARG A 162 -11.91 -0.37 -10.06
N ALA A 163 -11.00 -0.69 -9.15
CA ALA A 163 -10.89 -0.07 -7.83
C ALA A 163 -10.05 1.22 -7.83
N SER A 164 -9.04 1.29 -8.69
CA SER A 164 -8.17 2.47 -8.80
C SER A 164 -7.79 2.75 -10.26
N GLY A 165 -7.63 4.03 -10.61
CA GLY A 165 -7.16 4.42 -11.95
C GLY A 165 -5.80 3.80 -12.29
N PRO A 166 -5.47 3.61 -13.58
CA PRO A 166 -4.15 3.14 -13.98
C PRO A 166 -3.05 4.06 -13.44
N ASP A 167 -2.08 3.49 -12.73
CA ASP A 167 -0.94 4.21 -12.17
C ASP A 167 0.37 3.67 -12.76
N ARG A 168 1.40 4.51 -12.83
CA ARG A 168 2.73 4.08 -13.28
C ARG A 168 3.35 3.18 -12.24
N SER A 169 3.82 2.01 -12.67
CA SER A 169 4.51 1.07 -11.82
C SER A 169 5.99 0.96 -12.20
N PHE A 170 6.82 0.70 -11.21
CA PHE A 170 8.23 0.36 -11.40
C PHE A 170 8.41 -1.15 -11.18
N PRO A 171 9.38 -1.80 -11.86
CA PRO A 171 9.54 -3.25 -11.82
C PRO A 171 9.50 -3.84 -10.41
N ASP A 172 10.21 -3.24 -9.45
CA ASP A 172 10.39 -3.80 -8.11
C ASP A 172 9.54 -3.10 -7.03
N THR A 173 8.56 -2.29 -7.43
CA THR A 173 7.72 -1.55 -6.47
C THR A 173 6.56 -2.42 -6.00
N PRO A 174 6.50 -2.78 -4.71
CA PRO A 174 5.34 -3.47 -4.16
C PRO A 174 4.07 -2.62 -4.28
N MET A 175 2.94 -3.27 -4.49
CA MET A 175 1.65 -2.62 -4.67
C MET A 175 0.71 -3.00 -3.54
N GLY A 176 0.04 -2.01 -2.93
CA GLY A 176 -0.96 -2.24 -1.90
C GLY A 176 -2.28 -1.61 -2.28
N LEU A 177 -3.39 -2.28 -1.97
CA LEU A 177 -4.76 -1.75 -2.06
C LEU A 177 -5.48 -1.98 -0.73
N VAL A 178 -6.21 -0.99 -0.25
CA VAL A 178 -7.11 -1.10 0.89
C VAL A 178 -8.53 -0.65 0.51
N ASP A 179 -9.50 -1.48 0.85
CA ASP A 179 -10.92 -1.09 0.82
C ASP A 179 -11.21 -0.30 2.09
N THR A 180 -11.69 0.93 1.96
CA THR A 180 -12.03 1.80 3.07
C THR A 180 -13.53 1.79 3.40
N ALA A 181 -14.30 0.88 2.81
CA ALA A 181 -15.70 0.69 3.18
C ALA A 181 -15.85 0.23 4.64
N GLY A 182 -16.57 1.01 5.44
CA GLY A 182 -16.86 0.68 6.84
C GLY A 182 -15.69 0.92 7.82
N GLU A 183 -15.80 0.36 9.03
CA GLU A 183 -14.82 0.58 10.11
C GLU A 183 -13.53 -0.26 10.00
N GLN A 184 -13.58 -1.34 9.21
CA GLN A 184 -12.49 -2.29 9.06
C GLN A 184 -12.19 -2.51 7.58
N GLY A 185 -11.08 -1.94 7.12
CA GLY A 185 -10.63 -2.04 5.76
C GLY A 185 -9.87 -3.34 5.49
N ARG A 186 -10.20 -3.98 4.38
CA ARG A 186 -9.47 -5.14 3.87
C ARG A 186 -8.28 -4.63 3.09
N VAL A 187 -7.10 -5.21 3.29
CA VAL A 187 -5.89 -4.79 2.59
C VAL A 187 -5.18 -5.98 1.95
N VAL A 188 -4.73 -5.78 0.72
CA VAL A 188 -3.88 -6.70 -0.02
C VAL A 188 -2.59 -5.98 -0.39
N VAL A 189 -1.45 -6.65 -0.18
CA VAL A 189 -0.14 -6.20 -0.67
C VAL A 189 0.45 -7.30 -1.55
N VAL A 190 0.96 -6.89 -2.71
CA VAL A 190 1.65 -7.72 -3.70
C VAL A 190 3.09 -7.24 -3.80
N ALA A 191 4.01 -8.03 -3.26
CA ALA A 191 5.45 -7.81 -3.30
C ALA A 191 6.14 -8.87 -4.17
N SER A 192 7.48 -8.85 -4.24
CA SER A 192 8.21 -9.92 -4.94
C SER A 192 8.11 -11.23 -4.16
N PRO A 193 8.30 -12.40 -4.81
CA PRO A 193 8.43 -13.66 -4.09
C PRO A 193 9.45 -13.55 -2.95
N ASP A 194 9.21 -14.29 -1.87
CA ASP A 194 10.04 -14.31 -0.64
C ASP A 194 10.11 -13.01 0.19
N ASP A 195 9.56 -11.88 -0.31
CA ASP A 195 9.43 -10.67 0.50
C ASP A 195 8.46 -10.90 1.68
N GLU A 196 8.76 -10.28 2.84
CA GLU A 196 7.84 -10.22 3.99
C GLU A 196 7.07 -8.90 3.99
N VAL A 197 5.78 -8.94 4.35
CA VAL A 197 4.96 -7.73 4.52
C VAL A 197 4.59 -7.51 5.99
N ARG A 198 4.65 -6.24 6.41
CA ARG A 198 4.17 -5.79 7.72
C ARG A 198 3.23 -4.63 7.59
N PHE A 199 2.25 -4.51 8.47
CA PHE A 199 1.26 -3.42 8.46
C PHE A 199 1.29 -2.62 9.75
N ARG A 200 1.04 -1.32 9.62
CA ARG A 200 0.76 -0.40 10.74
C ARG A 200 -0.66 0.11 10.60
N ALA A 201 -1.48 -0.10 11.63
CA ALA A 201 -2.93 0.02 11.59
C ALA A 201 -3.46 1.47 11.77
N GLY A 202 -2.77 2.47 11.23
CA GLY A 202 -3.14 3.90 11.31
C GLY A 202 -2.32 4.73 12.32
N ALA A 203 -2.62 6.03 12.39
CA ALA A 203 -1.75 7.05 13.04
C ALA A 203 -1.58 6.93 14.57
N GLY A 204 -2.34 6.05 15.25
CA GLY A 204 -2.20 5.79 16.67
C GLY A 204 -1.28 4.61 17.01
N GLU A 205 -0.93 3.76 16.04
CA GLU A 205 -0.08 2.60 16.27
C GLU A 205 1.38 2.94 15.99
N THR A 206 2.26 2.69 16.97
CA THR A 206 3.68 3.05 16.88
C THR A 206 4.56 1.96 16.26
N GLY A 207 3.99 0.88 15.73
CA GLY A 207 4.77 -0.24 15.21
C GLY A 207 4.08 -1.02 14.09
N TYR A 208 4.90 -1.67 13.28
CA TYR A 208 4.47 -2.60 12.26
C TYR A 208 4.25 -3.98 12.85
N ARG A 209 3.17 -4.65 12.46
CA ARG A 209 2.86 -6.04 12.80
C ARG A 209 3.17 -6.90 11.59
N THR A 210 3.94 -7.97 11.81
CA THR A 210 4.16 -8.98 10.78
C THR A 210 2.83 -9.63 10.40
N THR A 211 2.56 -9.67 9.10
CA THR A 211 1.41 -10.38 8.53
C THR A 211 1.91 -11.63 7.82
N GLN A 212 1.10 -12.69 7.86
CA GLN A 212 1.40 -13.89 7.08
C GLN A 212 1.50 -13.50 5.61
N THR A 213 2.68 -13.74 5.03
CA THR A 213 2.96 -13.48 3.63
C THR A 213 3.19 -14.83 2.96
N VAL A 214 2.50 -15.08 1.85
CA VAL A 214 2.63 -16.30 1.06
C VAL A 214 3.02 -15.88 -0.34
N ASP A 215 4.22 -16.24 -0.77
CA ASP A 215 4.75 -15.92 -2.09
C ASP A 215 4.67 -14.40 -2.40
N GLY A 216 5.11 -13.57 -1.44
CA GLY A 216 5.05 -12.11 -1.55
C GLY A 216 3.64 -11.49 -1.45
N ILE A 217 2.60 -12.28 -1.19
CA ILE A 217 1.22 -11.81 -1.04
C ILE A 217 0.84 -11.76 0.43
N ALA A 218 0.38 -10.61 0.91
CA ALA A 218 -0.15 -10.46 2.25
C ALA A 218 -1.56 -9.88 2.22
N VAL A 219 -2.47 -10.55 2.95
CA VAL A 219 -3.87 -10.13 3.12
C VAL A 219 -4.13 -9.89 4.59
N ALA A 220 -4.74 -8.76 4.94
CA ALA A 220 -5.08 -8.42 6.32
C ALA A 220 -6.37 -7.61 6.42
N VAL A 221 -6.83 -7.43 7.66
CA VAL A 221 -7.84 -6.42 8.02
C VAL A 221 -7.15 -5.37 8.88
N VAL A 222 -7.34 -4.11 8.53
CA VAL A 222 -6.84 -2.94 9.24
C VAL A 222 -8.01 -2.04 9.62
N PRO A 223 -7.94 -1.27 10.72
CA PRO A 223 -8.89 -0.20 10.96
C PRO A 223 -8.91 0.77 9.78
N THR A 224 -10.09 1.15 9.31
CA THR A 224 -10.21 2.15 8.26
C THR A 224 -9.70 3.49 8.79
N PRO A 225 -8.82 4.21 8.06
CA PRO A 225 -8.39 5.55 8.45
C PRO A 225 -9.58 6.49 8.57
N GLU A 226 -9.77 7.13 9.72
CA GLU A 226 -10.78 8.19 9.89
C GLU A 226 -10.47 9.43 9.02
N SER A 227 -9.21 9.58 8.58
CA SER A 227 -8.75 10.70 7.78
C SER A 227 -7.77 10.25 6.68
N PRO A 228 -7.73 10.96 5.54
CA PRO A 228 -6.64 10.83 4.57
C PRO A 228 -5.26 10.94 5.21
N ALA A 229 -5.08 11.78 6.23
CA ALA A 229 -3.79 12.01 6.89
C ALA A 229 -3.34 10.85 7.81
N THR A 230 -4.24 9.95 8.20
CA THR A 230 -3.95 8.85 9.14
C THR A 230 -3.86 7.49 8.44
N VAL A 231 -3.07 7.42 7.36
CA VAL A 231 -3.03 6.23 6.50
C VAL A 231 -2.47 5.01 7.23
N ALA A 232 -3.14 3.86 7.05
CA ALA A 232 -2.47 2.57 7.22
C ALA A 232 -1.23 2.55 6.34
N ALA A 233 -0.12 2.03 6.84
CA ALA A 233 1.11 1.90 6.04
C ALA A 233 1.50 0.43 5.99
N PHE A 234 2.15 0.04 4.91
CA PHE A 234 2.77 -1.27 4.82
C PHE A 234 4.28 -1.12 4.57
N GLN A 235 5.02 -2.02 5.18
CA GLN A 235 6.45 -2.20 4.94
C GLN A 235 6.67 -3.52 4.22
N VAL A 236 7.57 -3.49 3.25
CA VAL A 236 8.08 -4.70 2.60
C VAL A 236 9.52 -4.89 3.00
N LEU A 237 9.85 -6.11 3.42
CA LEU A 237 11.20 -6.50 3.77
C LEU A 237 11.71 -7.55 2.81
N ARG A 238 12.93 -7.32 2.32
CA ARG A 238 13.69 -8.25 1.51
C ARG A 238 14.97 -8.59 2.28
N ASP A 239 15.20 -9.87 2.50
CA ASP A 239 16.35 -10.35 3.28
C ASP A 239 16.48 -9.67 4.68
N GLY A 240 15.33 -9.33 5.28
CA GLY A 240 15.24 -8.66 6.57
C GLY A 240 15.49 -7.14 6.55
N ALA A 241 15.78 -6.54 5.40
CA ALA A 241 15.92 -5.09 5.24
C ALA A 241 14.62 -4.46 4.70
N VAL A 242 14.24 -3.28 5.21
CA VAL A 242 13.08 -2.53 4.68
C VAL A 242 13.45 -1.95 3.31
N VAL A 243 12.75 -2.41 2.27
CA VAL A 243 12.94 -1.93 0.89
C VAL A 243 11.80 -1.03 0.41
N TYR A 244 10.68 -1.03 1.12
CA TYR A 244 9.51 -0.21 0.80
C TYR A 244 8.72 0.14 2.07
N ASP A 245 8.23 1.38 2.16
CA ASP A 245 7.38 1.88 3.25
C ASP A 245 6.50 3.01 2.72
N GLN A 246 5.26 2.70 2.36
CA GLN A 246 4.28 3.65 1.84
C GLN A 246 2.85 3.24 2.27
N PRO A 247 1.89 4.18 2.19
CA PRO A 247 0.48 3.83 2.27
C PRO A 247 0.03 2.95 1.07
N PRO A 248 -0.95 2.04 1.25
CA PRO A 248 -1.63 1.40 0.12
C PRO A 248 -2.50 2.40 -0.63
N GLN A 249 -2.76 2.13 -1.91
CA GLN A 249 -3.85 2.77 -2.65
C GLN A 249 -5.17 2.48 -1.95
N ARG A 250 -6.13 3.41 -2.07
CA ARG A 250 -7.43 3.31 -1.38
C ARG A 250 -8.54 3.26 -2.40
N PHE A 251 -9.59 2.54 -2.08
CA PHE A 251 -10.87 2.61 -2.76
C PHE A 251 -11.99 2.39 -1.74
N ASP A 252 -13.21 2.79 -2.08
CA ASP A 252 -14.41 2.48 -1.30
C ASP A 252 -15.29 1.55 -2.12
N SER A 253 -15.42 0.29 -1.70
CA SER A 253 -16.24 -0.69 -2.41
C SER A 253 -17.74 -0.33 -2.45
N THR A 254 -18.19 0.62 -1.65
CA THR A 254 -19.57 1.16 -1.69
C THR A 254 -19.73 2.34 -2.65
N ALA A 255 -18.64 2.85 -3.22
CA ALA A 255 -18.63 4.02 -4.10
C ALA A 255 -17.52 3.91 -5.16
N LEU A 256 -17.59 2.89 -6.01
CA LEU A 256 -16.57 2.64 -7.03
C LEU A 256 -16.50 3.75 -8.09
N PRO A 257 -15.33 3.94 -8.76
CA PRO A 257 -15.14 4.98 -9.76
C PRO A 257 -16.18 5.00 -10.89
N GLY A 258 -16.69 3.84 -11.31
CA GLY A 258 -17.72 3.74 -12.35
C GLY A 258 -19.11 4.22 -11.91
N ASP A 259 -19.37 4.26 -10.60
CA ASP A 259 -20.63 4.71 -10.02
C ASP A 259 -20.62 6.20 -9.66
N GLN A 260 -19.43 6.81 -9.61
CA GLN A 260 -19.31 8.24 -9.43
C GLN A 260 -19.74 8.92 -10.73
N PRO A 261 -20.81 9.74 -10.74
CA PRO A 261 -21.10 10.55 -11.91
C PRO A 261 -19.83 11.33 -12.23
N ALA A 262 -19.33 11.21 -13.47
CA ALA A 262 -18.09 11.86 -13.91
C ALA A 262 -18.06 13.24 -13.28
N ALA A 263 -17.04 13.49 -12.43
CA ALA A 263 -17.01 14.67 -11.58
C ALA A 263 -17.39 15.84 -12.46
N VAL A 264 -18.59 16.38 -12.25
CA VAL A 264 -19.08 17.47 -13.10
C VAL A 264 -18.02 18.53 -12.88
N PRO A 265 -17.22 18.87 -13.91
CA PRO A 265 -16.25 19.94 -13.74
C PRO A 265 -17.04 21.09 -13.14
N PRO A 266 -16.50 21.80 -12.11
CA PRO A 266 -17.22 22.91 -11.49
C PRO A 266 -17.89 23.68 -12.62
N ALA A 267 -19.20 23.93 -12.55
CA ALA A 267 -19.94 24.45 -13.70
C ALA A 267 -19.37 25.77 -14.25
N ASP A 268 -18.43 26.37 -13.51
CA ASP A 268 -17.71 27.60 -13.77
C ASP A 268 -16.20 27.40 -14.09
N ALA A 269 -15.66 26.18 -14.11
CA ALA A 269 -14.32 25.87 -14.57
C ALA A 269 -14.28 25.98 -16.11
N PRO A 270 -13.60 26.99 -16.69
CA PRO A 270 -13.45 27.12 -18.13
C PRO A 270 -12.78 25.86 -18.70
N PRO A 271 -13.36 25.24 -19.74
CA PRO A 271 -12.79 24.07 -20.41
C PRO A 271 -11.66 24.52 -21.34
N ASP A 272 -10.66 25.20 -20.81
CA ASP A 272 -9.55 25.67 -21.61
C ASP A 272 -8.27 24.87 -21.33
N ALA A 273 -7.62 24.45 -22.42
CA ALA A 273 -6.30 23.83 -22.38
C ALA A 273 -5.18 24.77 -21.84
N GLU A 274 -5.57 25.96 -21.36
CA GLU A 274 -4.69 26.90 -20.65
C GLU A 274 -4.74 26.71 -19.14
N PHE A 275 -5.82 26.14 -18.57
CA PHE A 275 -5.99 25.96 -17.12
C PHE A 275 -4.81 25.23 -16.51
N GLY A 276 -4.52 24.02 -16.98
CA GLY A 276 -3.38 23.22 -16.52
C GLY A 276 -2.04 23.96 -16.61
N ARG A 277 -1.81 24.67 -17.72
CA ARG A 277 -0.59 25.48 -17.92
C ARG A 277 -0.50 26.63 -16.93
N ARG A 278 -1.59 27.37 -16.72
CA ARG A 278 -1.64 28.51 -15.78
C ARG A 278 -1.48 28.07 -14.33
N MET A 279 -2.02 26.91 -13.97
CA MET A 279 -1.83 26.31 -12.64
C MET A 279 -0.37 25.90 -12.43
N VAL A 280 0.24 25.22 -13.41
CA VAL A 280 1.67 24.88 -13.36
C VAL A 280 2.54 26.13 -13.27
N ASP A 281 2.30 27.14 -14.12
CA ASP A 281 3.04 28.41 -14.11
C ASP A 281 2.89 29.17 -12.78
N CYS A 282 1.78 28.98 -12.06
CA CYS A 282 1.56 29.59 -10.76
C CYS A 282 2.17 28.80 -9.60
N LEU A 283 2.05 27.47 -9.60
CA LEU A 283 2.47 26.59 -8.50
C LEU A 283 3.97 26.27 -8.54
N LEU A 284 4.57 26.15 -9.72
CA LEU A 284 5.99 25.82 -9.86
C LEU A 284 6.91 26.87 -9.20
N PRO A 285 6.68 28.20 -9.35
CA PRO A 285 7.46 29.22 -8.63
C PRO A 285 7.23 29.22 -7.10
N LEU A 286 6.15 28.61 -6.62
CA LEU A 286 5.88 28.44 -5.19
C LEU A 286 6.59 27.20 -4.60
N GLY A 287 7.34 26.46 -5.42
CA GLY A 287 8.11 25.29 -5.00
C GLY A 287 7.34 23.97 -5.03
N TRP A 288 6.20 23.93 -5.71
CA TRP A 288 5.42 22.70 -5.89
C TRP A 288 5.90 21.94 -7.13
N ASP A 289 6.03 20.63 -7.01
CA ASP A 289 6.33 19.72 -8.12
C ASP A 289 5.02 19.40 -8.85
N VAL A 290 4.77 20.12 -9.95
CA VAL A 290 3.53 20.06 -10.74
C VAL A 290 3.85 19.93 -12.22
N SER A 291 2.98 19.26 -12.96
CA SER A 291 3.12 19.11 -14.42
C SER A 291 1.77 19.16 -15.12
N VAL A 292 1.74 19.52 -16.40
CA VAL A 292 0.48 19.58 -17.16
C VAL A 292 0.03 18.15 -17.49
N LEU A 293 -1.23 17.82 -17.22
CA LEU A 293 -1.83 16.53 -17.52
C LEU A 293 -3.18 16.74 -18.23
N GLY A 294 -3.21 16.52 -19.55
CA GLY A 294 -4.40 16.78 -20.36
C GLY A 294 -4.82 18.26 -20.32
N GLU A 295 -6.09 18.51 -19.96
CA GLU A 295 -6.63 19.86 -19.74
C GLU A 295 -6.36 20.40 -18.32
N GLY A 296 -5.85 19.54 -17.42
CA GLY A 296 -5.53 19.86 -16.03
C GLY A 296 -4.03 19.84 -15.72
N TYR A 297 -3.71 19.63 -14.45
CA TYR A 297 -2.35 19.48 -13.96
C TYR A 297 -2.30 18.37 -12.91
N ASP A 298 -1.15 17.71 -12.83
CA ASP A 298 -0.82 16.72 -11.81
C ASP A 298 0.19 17.33 -10.82
N HIS A 299 0.25 16.77 -9.61
CA HIS A 299 1.16 17.22 -8.57
C HIS A 299 1.74 16.05 -7.78
N ARG A 300 2.96 16.22 -7.30
CA ARG A 300 3.61 15.29 -6.40
C ARG A 300 4.10 16.01 -5.15
N LEU A 301 3.57 15.62 -4.00
CA LEU A 301 4.09 16.12 -2.73
C LEU A 301 5.45 15.48 -2.44
N GLN A 302 6.48 16.30 -2.27
CA GLN A 302 7.80 15.86 -1.83
C GLN A 302 7.80 15.60 -0.31
N PRO A 303 8.72 14.75 0.20
CA PRO A 303 8.86 14.53 1.64
C PRO A 303 9.03 15.84 2.41
N GLY A 304 8.15 16.07 3.40
CA GLY A 304 8.15 17.28 4.23
C GLY A 304 7.28 18.42 3.71
N GLN A 305 6.64 18.27 2.56
CA GLN A 305 5.59 19.20 2.10
C GLN A 305 4.24 18.88 2.78
N ASP A 306 3.47 19.92 3.12
CA ASP A 306 2.17 19.82 3.78
C ASP A 306 1.04 19.94 2.74
N ALA A 307 0.14 18.96 2.72
CA ALA A 307 -1.03 18.96 1.84
C ALA A 307 -1.94 20.18 2.07
N THR A 308 -2.07 20.63 3.32
CA THR A 308 -2.87 21.82 3.66
C THR A 308 -2.27 23.08 3.04
N ALA A 309 -0.94 23.18 3.02
CA ALA A 309 -0.22 24.28 2.38
C ALA A 309 -0.33 24.23 0.85
N TYR A 310 -0.38 23.02 0.28
CA TYR A 310 -0.64 22.81 -1.14
C TYR A 310 -2.05 23.27 -1.52
N ASP A 311 -3.08 22.84 -0.80
CA ASP A 311 -4.47 23.24 -1.05
C ASP A 311 -4.66 24.77 -0.99
N ALA A 312 -4.03 25.42 0.00
CA ALA A 312 -4.04 26.87 0.10
C ALA A 312 -3.31 27.56 -1.08
N ALA A 313 -2.23 26.96 -1.58
CA ALA A 313 -1.53 27.46 -2.77
C ALA A 313 -2.37 27.29 -4.03
N VAL A 314 -3.08 26.16 -4.18
CA VAL A 314 -4.03 25.91 -5.26
C VAL A 314 -5.14 26.96 -5.25
N GLU A 315 -5.78 27.20 -4.11
CA GLU A 315 -6.84 28.21 -3.98
C GLU A 315 -6.32 29.62 -4.35
N SER A 316 -5.11 29.97 -3.90
CA SER A 316 -4.48 31.24 -4.27
C SER A 316 -4.20 31.34 -5.77
N CYS A 317 -3.77 30.26 -6.40
CA CYS A 317 -3.48 30.21 -7.84
C CYS A 317 -4.75 30.27 -8.68
N LEU A 318 -5.84 29.59 -8.27
CA LEU A 318 -7.16 29.71 -8.90
C LEU A 318 -7.61 31.18 -8.92
N LEU A 319 -7.59 31.84 -7.76
CA LEU A 319 -7.93 33.27 -7.64
C LEU A 319 -7.06 34.16 -8.53
N ARG A 320 -5.75 33.89 -8.63
CA ARG A 320 -4.81 34.70 -9.43
C ARG A 320 -5.01 34.51 -10.93
N THR A 321 -5.33 33.29 -11.35
CA THR A 321 -5.48 32.92 -12.76
C THR A 321 -6.88 33.25 -13.30
N GLY A 322 -7.79 33.65 -12.41
CA GLY A 322 -9.16 34.07 -12.74
C GLY A 322 -10.16 32.90 -12.78
N TYR A 323 -9.77 31.74 -12.28
CA TYR A 323 -10.61 30.53 -12.18
C TYR A 323 -11.25 30.52 -10.79
N ARG A 324 -12.57 30.29 -10.72
CA ARG A 324 -13.33 30.18 -9.46
C ARG A 324 -14.17 28.93 -9.46
#